data_AF-A0A957QHJ4-F1
#
_entry.id   AF-A0A957QHJ4-F1
#
_cell.length_a   1.000
_cell.length_b   1.000
_cell.length_c   1.000
_cell.angle_alpha   90.00
_cell.angle_beta   90.00
_cell.angle_gamma   90.00
#
_symmetry.space_group_name_H-M   'P 1'
#
loop_
_entity.id
_entity.type
_entity.pdbx_description
1 polymer ?
#
loop_
_entity_poly.entity_id
_entity_poly.type
_entity_poly.pdbx_seq_one_letter_code
_entity_poly.pdbx_strand_id
1 'polypeptide(L)'
;MATYKTPGVYVEEIATLPPSVAEVATAVPYFIGYSAAGAGRTARINTLLEFEQQFGGPRPESFTVETMLPAGGGAPQFNSISRLSDAVTPEDLLYYSLALYFNNGGGSCYVA
;
A
#
# COMPACT_ATOMS: atom_id res chain seq x y z
N MET A 1 5.97 36.35 -37.10
CA MET A 1 5.41 36.21 -38.46
C MET A 1 6.52 35.76 -39.38
N ALA A 2 6.29 34.72 -40.18
CA ALA A 2 7.26 34.29 -41.17
C ALA A 2 7.40 35.38 -42.24
N THR A 3 8.63 35.69 -42.63
CA THR A 3 8.91 36.63 -43.73
C THR A 3 9.08 35.84 -45.02
N TYR A 4 8.07 35.91 -45.88
CA TYR A 4 8.06 35.24 -47.18
C TYR A 4 8.97 35.97 -48.18
N LYS A 5 9.96 35.25 -48.71
CA LYS A 5 10.98 35.82 -49.60
C LYS A 5 10.81 35.46 -51.08
N THR A 6 9.90 34.55 -51.41
CA THR A 6 9.69 34.10 -52.79
C THR A 6 8.21 34.18 -53.18
N PRO A 7 7.88 34.46 -54.45
CA PRO A 7 6.50 34.41 -54.91
C PRO A 7 5.98 32.97 -54.87
N GLY A 8 4.82 32.75 -54.26
CA GLY A 8 4.21 31.43 -54.11
C GLY A 8 2.96 31.47 -53.25
N VAL A 9 2.27 30.33 -53.15
CA VAL A 9 1.15 30.14 -52.22
C VAL A 9 1.71 29.53 -50.94
N TYR A 10 1.45 30.18 -49.81
CA TYR A 10 1.86 29.73 -48.48
C TYR A 10 0.63 29.41 -47.64
N VAL A 11 0.69 28.31 -46.91
CA VAL A 11 -0.32 27.92 -45.92
C VAL A 11 0.37 27.91 -44.57
N GLU A 12 -0.14 28.72 -43.64
CA GLU A 12 0.26 28.68 -42.23
C GLU A 12 -0.80 27.91 -41.44
N GLU A 13 -0.41 26.81 -40.81
CA GLU A 13 -1.23 26.15 -39.79
C GLU A 13 -0.90 26.78 -38.43
N ILE A 14 -1.72 27.76 -38.04
CA ILE A 14 -1.61 28.38 -36.72
C ILE A 14 -2.44 27.53 -35.75
N ALA A 15 -1.79 26.83 -34.82
CA ALA A 15 -2.49 26.09 -33.77
C ALA A 15 -3.25 27.06 -32.86
N THR A 16 -4.58 27.09 -33.01
CA THR A 16 -5.49 27.96 -32.24
C THR A 16 -5.95 27.31 -30.94
N LEU A 17 -5.80 26.00 -30.81
CA LEU A 17 -6.14 25.27 -29.60
C LEU A 17 -5.11 25.61 -28.52
N PRO A 18 -5.56 26.09 -27.34
CA PRO A 18 -4.66 26.25 -26.20
C PRO A 18 -4.04 24.90 -25.84
N PRO A 19 -2.81 24.89 -25.28
CA PRO A 19 -2.18 23.66 -24.84
C PRO A 19 -3.09 22.95 -23.84
N SER A 20 -3.41 21.68 -24.12
CA SER A 20 -4.20 20.86 -23.22
C SER A 20 -3.40 20.56 -21.95
N VAL A 21 -3.98 20.82 -20.77
CA VAL A 21 -3.38 20.48 -19.49
C VAL A 21 -3.80 19.06 -19.14
N ALA A 22 -2.85 18.14 -19.12
CA ALA A 22 -3.08 16.79 -18.61
C ALA A 22 -3.12 16.82 -17.09
N GLU A 23 -4.08 16.12 -16.49
CA GLU A 23 -4.12 15.93 -15.05
C GLU A 23 -2.94 15.04 -14.62
N VAL A 24 -2.20 15.49 -13.61
CA VAL A 24 -1.11 14.74 -12.99
C VAL A 24 -1.50 14.46 -11.55
N ALA A 25 -1.28 13.23 -11.09
CA ALA A 25 -1.56 12.84 -9.72
C ALA A 25 -0.80 13.77 -8.74
N THR A 26 -1.54 14.47 -7.89
CA THR A 26 -1.00 15.51 -6.99
C THR A 26 -0.55 14.96 -5.63
N ALA A 27 -0.93 13.73 -5.29
CA ALA A 27 -0.59 13.09 -4.02
C ALA A 27 -0.34 11.58 -4.21
N VAL A 28 0.90 11.21 -4.52
CA VAL A 28 1.35 9.81 -4.58
C VAL A 28 2.24 9.55 -3.35
N PRO A 29 1.72 8.90 -2.29
CA PRO A 29 2.48 8.67 -1.07
C PRO A 29 3.52 7.55 -1.22
N TYR A 30 4.50 7.56 -0.32
CA TYR A 30 5.54 6.55 -0.18
C TYR A 30 5.51 6.01 1.25
N PHE A 31 5.11 4.76 1.41
CA PHE A 31 5.01 4.08 2.70
C PHE A 31 6.27 3.26 2.96
N ILE A 32 6.84 3.38 4.15
CA ILE A 32 8.05 2.66 4.57
C ILE A 32 7.70 1.84 5.80
N GLY A 33 7.96 0.54 5.77
CA GLY A 33 7.73 -0.31 6.94
C GLY A 33 8.13 -1.76 6.73
N TYR A 34 7.81 -2.58 7.71
CA TYR A 34 8.10 -4.01 7.65
C TYR A 34 7.02 -4.76 6.89
N SER A 35 7.45 -5.67 6.02
CA SER A 35 6.59 -6.59 5.28
C SER A 35 7.15 -8.00 5.31
N ALA A 36 6.33 -9.00 4.99
CA ALA A 36 6.74 -10.40 4.96
C ALA A 36 7.80 -10.68 3.88
N ALA A 37 7.89 -9.84 2.83
CA ALA A 37 8.92 -9.96 1.79
C ALA A 37 10.32 -9.53 2.22
N GLY A 38 10.48 -8.96 3.43
CA GLY A 38 11.77 -8.50 3.94
C GLY A 38 12.17 -7.10 3.45
N ALA A 39 13.36 -6.65 3.86
CA ALA A 39 13.83 -5.28 3.62
C ALA A 39 14.35 -5.07 2.19
N GLY A 40 14.23 -3.83 1.69
CA GLY A 40 14.90 -3.36 0.46
C GLY A 40 14.12 -3.63 -0.82
N ARG A 41 12.92 -4.18 -0.73
CA ARG A 41 12.02 -4.30 -1.88
C ARG A 41 11.17 -3.04 -1.98
N THR A 42 11.24 -2.35 -3.11
CA THR A 42 10.42 -1.16 -3.36
C THR A 42 9.54 -1.37 -4.59
N ALA A 43 8.25 -1.08 -4.49
CA ALA A 43 7.36 -1.20 -5.63
C ALA A 43 6.21 -0.20 -5.59
N ARG A 44 5.74 0.18 -6.77
CA ARG A 44 4.48 0.90 -6.93
C ARG A 44 3.34 -0.11 -6.87
N ILE A 45 2.33 0.19 -6.07
CA ILE A 45 1.10 -0.57 -5.97
C ILE A 45 -0.11 0.34 -6.22
N ASN A 46 -1.15 -0.21 -6.81
CA ASN A 46 -2.43 0.48 -7.04
C ASN A 46 -3.54 -0.04 -6.12
N THR A 47 -3.39 -1.26 -5.60
CA THR A 47 -4.38 -1.91 -4.74
C THR A 47 -3.70 -2.67 -3.62
N LEU A 48 -4.45 -2.99 -2.56
CA LEU A 48 -3.97 -3.83 -1.47
C LEU A 48 -3.66 -5.26 -1.94
N LEU A 49 -4.35 -5.78 -2.97
CA LEU A 49 -4.05 -7.09 -3.55
C LEU A 49 -2.65 -7.12 -4.19
N GLU A 50 -2.25 -6.05 -4.86
CA GLU A 50 -0.88 -5.93 -5.40
C GLU A 50 0.15 -5.88 -4.26
N PHE A 51 -0.19 -5.27 -3.11
CA PHE A 51 0.65 -5.36 -1.92
C PHE A 51 0.81 -6.81 -1.44
N GLU A 52 -0.29 -7.54 -1.27
CA GLU A 52 -0.25 -8.94 -0.82
C GLU A 52 0.58 -9.84 -1.74
N GLN A 53 0.46 -9.66 -3.05
CA GLN A 53 1.21 -10.43 -4.05
C GLN A 53 2.72 -10.14 -4.02
N GLN A 54 3.11 -8.91 -3.70
CA GLN A 54 4.51 -8.48 -3.77
C GLN A 54 5.24 -8.48 -2.43
N PHE A 55 4.54 -8.15 -1.36
CA PHE A 55 5.06 -7.92 -0.01
C PHE A 55 4.54 -8.93 1.01
N GLY A 56 3.53 -9.71 0.65
CA GLY A 56 2.88 -10.69 1.52
C GLY A 56 1.72 -10.10 2.32
N GLY A 57 1.06 -10.98 3.09
CA GLY A 57 -0.10 -10.64 3.90
C GLY A 57 0.25 -10.05 5.28
N PRO A 58 -0.78 -9.90 6.15
CA PRO A 58 -0.56 -9.48 7.52
C PRO A 58 0.30 -10.51 8.26
N ARG A 59 1.10 -10.02 9.21
CA ARG A 59 1.87 -10.91 10.09
C ARG A 59 0.91 -11.74 10.95
N PRO A 60 1.08 -13.09 10.99
CA PRO A 60 0.30 -13.92 11.89
C PRO A 60 0.68 -13.65 13.35
N GLU A 61 -0.34 -13.48 14.19
CA GLU A 61 -0.19 -13.28 15.63
C GLU A 61 -0.23 -14.62 16.37
N SER A 62 0.68 -14.81 17.33
CA SER A 62 0.76 -16.02 18.15
C SER A 62 0.09 -15.80 19.51
N PHE A 63 -0.69 -16.78 19.95
CA PHE A 63 -1.40 -16.75 21.23
C PHE A 63 -1.08 -18.01 22.04
N THR A 64 -0.94 -17.83 23.36
CA THR A 64 -0.88 -18.92 24.32
C THR A 64 -2.25 -19.08 24.95
N VAL A 65 -2.77 -20.32 24.93
CA VAL A 65 -4.05 -20.68 25.54
C VAL A 65 -3.76 -21.64 26.69
N GLU A 66 -4.02 -21.19 27.91
CA GLU A 66 -3.95 -22.04 29.08
C GLU A 66 -5.30 -22.71 29.32
N THR A 67 -5.29 -24.02 29.53
CA THR A 67 -6.48 -24.79 29.89
C THR A 67 -6.31 -25.42 31.26
N MET A 68 -7.39 -25.47 32.03
CA MET A 68 -7.44 -26.19 33.30
C MET A 68 -8.36 -27.39 33.19
N LEU A 69 -7.97 -28.50 33.82
CA LEU A 69 -8.85 -29.65 33.99
C LEU A 69 -9.57 -29.52 35.33
N PRO A 70 -10.91 -29.53 35.38
CA PRO A 70 -11.63 -29.49 36.65
C PRO A 70 -11.37 -30.74 37.49
N ALA A 71 -11.19 -30.55 38.80
CA ALA A 71 -11.01 -31.64 39.76
C ALA A 71 -12.31 -32.46 39.84
N GLY A 72 -12.28 -33.67 39.27
CA GLY A 72 -13.46 -34.54 39.14
C GLY A 72 -13.57 -35.27 37.80
N GLY A 73 -12.76 -34.89 36.81
CA GLY A 73 -12.82 -35.46 35.46
C GLY A 73 -13.91 -34.79 34.63
N GLY A 74 -13.54 -34.29 33.46
CA GLY A 74 -14.40 -33.52 32.57
C GLY A 74 -13.61 -32.94 31.40
N ALA A 75 -14.29 -32.22 30.50
CA ALA A 75 -13.63 -31.54 29.40
C ALA A 75 -12.72 -30.40 29.90
N PRO A 76 -11.55 -30.16 29.27
CA PRO A 76 -10.69 -29.03 29.60
C PRO A 76 -11.44 -27.71 29.45
N GLN A 77 -11.27 -26.81 30.42
CA GLN A 77 -11.84 -25.46 30.43
C GLN A 77 -10.76 -24.43 30.12
N PHE A 78 -11.13 -23.34 29.45
CA PHE A 78 -10.22 -22.22 29.20
C PHE A 78 -9.92 -21.48 30.50
N ASN A 79 -8.64 -21.32 30.83
CA ASN A 79 -8.18 -20.58 32.00
C ASN A 79 -7.80 -19.15 31.62
N SER A 80 -6.92 -19.00 30.63
CA SER A 80 -6.47 -17.69 30.15
C SER A 80 -6.05 -17.76 28.68
N ILE A 81 -6.14 -16.63 27.99
CA ILE A 81 -5.61 -16.42 26.64
C ILE A 81 -4.71 -15.20 26.72
N SER A 82 -3.43 -15.37 26.40
CA SER A 82 -2.46 -14.28 26.36
C SER A 82 -1.78 -14.25 25.00
N ARG A 83 -1.67 -13.07 24.39
CA ARG A 83 -0.84 -12.88 23.19
C ARG A 83 0.61 -13.17 23.55
N LEU A 84 1.28 -13.96 22.71
CA LEU A 84 2.71 -14.20 22.82
C LEU A 84 3.42 -12.94 22.30
N SER A 85 3.47 -11.89 23.12
CA SER A 85 4.14 -10.65 22.75
C SER A 85 5.63 -10.78 23.07
N ASP A 86 6.46 -10.95 22.05
CA ASP A 86 7.87 -10.59 22.16
C ASP A 86 7.92 -9.07 22.33
N ALA A 87 8.27 -8.62 23.54
CA ALA A 87 8.39 -7.21 23.82
C ALA A 87 9.41 -6.57 22.83
N VAL A 88 9.06 -5.38 22.32
CA VAL A 88 9.95 -4.40 21.66
C VAL A 88 10.20 -4.54 20.15
N THR A 89 9.28 -5.09 19.34
CA THR A 89 9.28 -4.77 17.89
C THR A 89 8.07 -3.93 17.54
N PRO A 90 8.20 -2.84 16.75
CA PRO A 90 7.04 -2.21 16.14
C PRO A 90 6.27 -3.33 15.45
N GLU A 91 5.03 -3.54 15.87
CA GLU A 91 4.15 -4.49 15.21
C GLU A 91 4.18 -4.17 13.71
N ASP A 92 4.25 -5.19 12.85
CA ASP A 92 4.35 -5.02 11.41
C ASP A 92 3.02 -4.47 10.86
N LEU A 93 2.74 -3.21 11.19
CA LEU A 93 1.48 -2.49 10.99
C LEU A 93 1.36 -1.92 9.59
N LEU A 94 2.39 -2.08 8.75
CA LEU A 94 2.39 -1.55 7.39
C LEU A 94 1.19 -2.09 6.59
N TYR A 95 0.92 -3.38 6.69
CA TYR A 95 -0.23 -4.01 6.04
C TYR A 95 -1.55 -3.34 6.48
N TYR A 96 -1.76 -3.19 7.79
CA TYR A 96 -2.98 -2.58 8.33
C TYR A 96 -3.09 -1.09 8.00
N SER A 97 -1.97 -0.37 7.95
CA SER A 97 -1.91 1.04 7.57
C SER A 97 -2.27 1.24 6.10
N LEU A 98 -1.79 0.36 5.22
CA LEU A 98 -2.16 0.36 3.81
C LEU A 98 -3.63 -0.02 3.61
N ALA A 99 -4.12 -1.02 4.36
CA ALA A 99 -5.54 -1.36 4.33
C ALA A 99 -6.42 -0.18 4.73
N LEU A 100 -6.04 0.55 5.79
CA LEU A 100 -6.72 1.79 6.19
C LEU A 100 -6.65 2.85 5.07
N TYR A 101 -5.46 3.06 4.48
CA TYR A 101 -5.27 4.02 3.40
C TYR A 101 -6.20 3.75 2.20
N PHE A 102 -6.21 2.52 1.68
CA PHE A 102 -7.06 2.15 0.55
C PHE A 102 -8.56 2.20 0.92
N ASN A 103 -8.93 1.81 2.14
CA ASN A 103 -10.31 1.91 2.61
C ASN A 103 -10.80 3.37 2.75
N ASN A 104 -9.90 4.33 2.88
CA ASN A 104 -10.21 5.76 2.96
C ASN A 104 -10.04 6.50 1.61
N GLY A 105 -10.07 5.78 0.48
CA GLY A 105 -9.97 6.37 -0.85
C GLY A 105 -8.54 6.59 -1.33
N GLY A 106 -7.57 5.88 -0.73
CA GLY A 106 -6.19 5.85 -1.20
C GLY A 106 -6.07 5.36 -2.65
N GLY A 107 -5.14 5.95 -3.38
CA GLY A 107 -4.84 5.62 -4.78
C GLY A 107 -3.48 4.94 -4.92
N SER A 108 -2.86 5.08 -6.09
CA SER A 108 -1.51 4.56 -6.30
C SER A 108 -0.53 5.10 -5.26
N CYS A 109 0.27 4.21 -4.69
CA CYS A 109 1.33 4.55 -3.75
C CYS A 109 2.58 3.69 -3.99
N TYR A 110 3.68 4.10 -3.40
CA TYR A 110 4.90 3.30 -3.34
C TYR A 110 5.03 2.69 -1.95
N VAL A 111 5.61 1.50 -1.90
CA VAL A 111 5.90 0.81 -0.64
C VAL A 111 7.33 0.30 -0.64
N ALA A 112 7.98 0.37 0.53
CA ALA A 112 9.36 -0.05 0.79
C ALA A 112 9.52 -0.71 2.15
#